data_AF-A0A2A3H1Z3-F1
#
_entry.id   AF-A0A2A3H1Z3-F1
#
_cell.length_a   1.000
_cell.length_b   1.000
_cell.length_c   1.000
_cell.angle_alpha   90.00
_cell.angle_beta   90.00
_cell.angle_gamma   90.00
#
_symmetry.space_group_name_H-M   'P 1'
#
loop_
_entity.id
_entity.type
_entity.pdbx_description
1 polymer ?
#
loop_
_entity_poly.entity_id
_entity_poly.type
_entity_poly.pdbx_seq_one_letter_code
_entity_poly.pdbx_strand_id
1 'polypeptide(L)'
;MLLLVAAVIALLLSIQLGYHARQWIYSYEDLKNWSAQGQPSPDAVGKQATDYQKGREKLEHAGMAYNAGTVFLAFGVAFVLVPRGHNDLAVWRWFATAFVSAFAVGETAWILNTYLRWRHWLLRYRTIRAHRSLKEVDQHDA
;
A
#
# COMPACT_ATOMS: atom_id res chain seq x y z
N MET A 1 -18.09 -16.64 0.45
CA MET A 1 -16.95 -17.52 0.07
C MET A 1 -16.00 -16.84 -0.92
N LEU A 2 -16.48 -16.34 -2.06
CA LEU A 2 -15.62 -15.60 -3.01
C LEU A 2 -14.86 -14.43 -2.36
N LEU A 3 -15.51 -13.64 -1.49
CA LEU A 3 -14.87 -12.55 -0.76
C LEU A 3 -13.74 -13.02 0.17
N LEU A 4 -13.93 -14.16 0.84
CA LEU A 4 -12.91 -14.74 1.71
C LEU A 4 -11.73 -15.28 0.91
N VAL A 5 -11.99 -15.92 -0.24
CA VAL A 5 -10.94 -16.37 -1.17
C VAL A 5 -10.16 -15.17 -1.72
N ALA A 6 -10.86 -14.12 -2.16
CA ALA A 6 -10.24 -12.89 -2.63
C ALA A 6 -9.37 -12.23 -1.54
N ALA A 7 -9.82 -12.24 -0.28
CA ALA A 7 -9.05 -11.73 0.86
C ALA A 7 -7.73 -12.49 1.05
N VAL A 8 -7.76 -13.82 1.01
CA VAL A 8 -6.56 -14.65 1.13
C VAL A 8 -5.60 -14.40 -0.04
N ILE A 9 -6.10 -14.33 -1.27
CA ILE A 9 -5.29 -14.04 -2.46
C ILE A 9 -4.63 -12.65 -2.33
N ALA A 10 -5.40 -11.64 -1.92
CA ALA A 10 -4.90 -10.28 -1.73
C ALA A 10 -3.80 -10.22 -0.65
N LEU A 11 -3.96 -10.97 0.46
CA LEU A 11 -2.94 -11.10 1.49
C LEU A 11 -1.66 -11.74 0.95
N LEU A 12 -1.76 -12.83 0.19
CA LEU A 12 -0.61 -13.49 -0.43
C LEU A 12 0.11 -12.56 -1.41
N LEU A 13 -0.64 -11.82 -2.23
CA LEU A 13 -0.08 -10.81 -3.14
C LEU A 13 0.62 -9.69 -2.37
N SER A 14 0.05 -9.19 -1.27
CA SER A 14 0.69 -8.21 -0.40
C SER A 14 2.04 -8.72 0.13
N ILE A 15 2.09 -9.97 0.61
CA ILE A 15 3.34 -10.56 1.12
C ILE A 15 4.38 -10.69 0.00
N GLN A 16 3.98 -11.20 -1.17
CA GLN A 16 4.87 -11.37 -2.31
C GLN A 16 5.41 -10.01 -2.81
N LEU A 17 4.56 -9.01 -2.92
CA LEU A 17 4.96 -7.64 -3.31
C LEU A 17 5.88 -7.01 -2.27
N GLY A 18 5.60 -7.17 -0.98
CA GLY A 18 6.45 -6.67 0.10
C GLY A 18 7.83 -7.32 0.09
N TYR A 19 7.89 -8.64 -0.10
CA TYR A 19 9.15 -9.37 -0.24
C TYR A 19 9.94 -8.90 -1.46
N HIS A 20 9.27 -8.72 -2.60
CA HIS A 20 9.89 -8.23 -3.82
C HIS A 20 10.25 -6.73 -3.75
N ALA A 21 9.61 -5.93 -2.89
CA ALA A 21 9.99 -4.54 -2.66
C ALA A 21 11.28 -4.44 -1.82
N ARG A 22 11.48 -5.37 -0.89
CA ARG A 22 12.62 -5.37 0.04
C ARG A 22 13.98 -5.42 -0.66
N GLN A 23 14.09 -6.06 -1.82
CA GLN A 23 15.34 -6.09 -2.60
C GLN A 23 15.82 -4.69 -3.03
N TRP A 24 14.92 -3.70 -3.09
CA TRP A 24 15.22 -2.32 -3.50
C TRP A 24 15.45 -1.39 -2.30
N ILE A 25 15.21 -1.87 -1.07
CA ILE A 25 15.35 -1.10 0.15
C ILE A 25 16.57 -1.64 0.90
N TYR A 26 17.74 -1.11 0.52
CA TYR A 26 19.02 -1.46 1.11
C TYR A 26 19.68 -0.22 1.72
N SER A 27 20.39 -0.42 2.84
CA SER A 27 21.09 0.63 3.57
C SER A 27 22.51 0.85 3.02
N TYR A 28 23.15 1.94 3.45
CA TYR A 28 24.56 2.16 3.15
C TYR A 28 25.46 1.05 3.72
N GLU A 29 25.11 0.51 4.89
CA GLU A 29 25.84 -0.62 5.49
C GLU A 29 25.69 -1.90 4.65
N ASP A 30 24.52 -2.14 4.04
CA ASP A 30 24.34 -3.27 3.14
C ASP A 30 25.23 -3.13 1.90
N LEU A 31 25.29 -1.94 1.30
CA LEU A 31 26.21 -1.65 0.19
C LEU A 31 27.67 -1.85 0.58
N LYS A 32 28.04 -1.47 1.81
CA LYS A 32 29.39 -1.63 2.35
C LYS A 32 29.73 -3.11 2.52
N ASN A 33 28.78 -3.90 3.02
CA ASN A 33 28.92 -5.34 3.20
C ASN A 33 28.99 -6.10 1.87
N TRP A 34 28.33 -5.61 0.82
CA TRP A 34 28.39 -6.19 -0.52
C TRP A 34 29.66 -5.78 -1.29
N SER A 35 30.35 -4.72 -0.87
CA SER A 35 31.60 -4.28 -1.49
C SER A 35 32.78 -5.10 -0.99
N ALA A 36 33.51 -5.73 -1.92
CA ALA A 36 34.76 -6.44 -1.63
C ALA A 36 35.86 -5.53 -1.03
N GLN A 37 35.76 -4.22 -1.23
CA GLN A 37 36.74 -3.23 -0.75
C GLN A 37 36.31 -2.57 0.57
N GLY A 38 35.17 -2.96 1.15
CA GLY A 38 34.65 -2.36 2.39
C GLY A 38 34.20 -0.90 2.27
N GLN A 39 34.15 -0.36 1.06
CA GLN A 39 33.56 0.94 0.72
C GLN A 39 32.65 0.82 -0.51
N PRO A 40 31.42 1.34 -0.47
CA PRO A 40 30.52 1.35 -1.63
C PRO A 40 31.10 2.18 -2.79
N SER A 41 30.87 1.73 -4.02
CA SER A 41 31.17 2.54 -5.21
C SER A 41 30.30 3.82 -5.22
N PRO A 42 30.82 4.99 -5.63
CA PRO A 42 30.04 6.21 -5.79
C PRO A 42 28.80 6.03 -6.68
N ASP A 43 28.89 5.19 -7.72
CA ASP A 43 27.77 4.86 -8.60
C ASP A 43 26.65 4.10 -7.88
N ALA A 44 27.00 3.21 -6.95
CA ALA A 44 26.04 2.44 -6.17
C ALA A 44 25.31 3.34 -5.16
N VAL A 45 26.04 4.26 -4.52
CA VAL A 45 25.46 5.28 -3.63
C VAL A 45 24.55 6.24 -4.41
N GLY A 46 24.96 6.65 -5.62
CA GLY A 46 24.15 7.50 -6.49
C GLY A 46 22.84 6.84 -6.93
N LYS A 47 22.84 5.51 -7.14
CA LYS A 47 21.64 4.73 -7.51
C LYS A 47 20.70 4.45 -6.33
N GLN A 48 21.21 4.46 -5.10
CA GLN A 48 20.46 4.11 -3.90
C GLN A 48 19.18 4.94 -3.74
N ALA A 49 19.23 6.25 -4.00
CA ALA A 49 18.05 7.11 -3.87
C ALA A 49 16.94 6.72 -4.88
N THR A 50 17.32 6.38 -6.10
CA THR A 50 16.38 5.96 -7.16
C THR A 50 15.80 4.58 -6.86
N ASP A 51 16.64 3.64 -6.42
CA ASP A 51 16.20 2.29 -6.07
C ASP A 51 15.30 2.30 -4.83
N TYR A 52 15.62 3.13 -3.83
CA TYR A 52 14.76 3.34 -2.68
C TYR A 52 13.38 3.86 -3.09
N GLN A 53 13.30 4.81 -4.03
CA GLN A 53 12.02 5.28 -4.57
C GLN A 53 11.24 4.16 -5.26
N LYS A 54 11.89 3.32 -6.09
CA LYS A 54 11.23 2.15 -6.71
C LYS A 54 10.74 1.15 -5.66
N GLY A 55 11.55 0.90 -4.63
CA GLY A 55 11.19 0.03 -3.52
C GLY A 55 9.97 0.55 -2.76
N ARG A 56 9.93 1.86 -2.50
CA ARG A 56 8.80 2.54 -1.87
C ARG A 56 7.50 2.39 -2.68
N GLU A 57 7.54 2.61 -3.99
CA GLU A 57 6.36 2.42 -4.87
C GLU A 57 5.85 0.97 -4.83
N LYS A 58 6.75 -0.02 -4.88
CA LYS A 58 6.37 -1.44 -4.79
C LYS A 58 5.79 -1.79 -3.41
N LEU A 59 6.34 -1.23 -2.34
CA LEU A 59 5.83 -1.41 -0.98
C LEU A 59 4.44 -0.79 -0.82
N GLU A 60 4.18 0.30 -1.52
CA GLU A 60 2.86 0.93 -1.54
C GLU A 60 1.82 0.06 -2.23
N HIS A 61 2.15 -0.53 -3.39
CA HIS A 61 1.27 -1.51 -4.04
C HIS A 61 0.99 -2.72 -3.12
N ALA A 62 1.99 -3.17 -2.35
CA ALA A 62 1.78 -4.21 -1.34
C ALA A 62 0.77 -3.76 -0.27
N GLY A 63 0.91 -2.52 0.23
CA GLY A 63 -0.05 -1.92 1.17
C GLY A 63 -1.47 -1.81 0.61
N MET A 64 -1.62 -1.46 -0.67
CA MET A 64 -2.95 -1.43 -1.33
C MET A 64 -3.57 -2.82 -1.41
N ALA A 65 -2.79 -3.84 -1.77
CA ALA A 65 -3.28 -5.22 -1.80
C ALA A 65 -3.70 -5.72 -0.40
N TYR A 66 -2.92 -5.39 0.63
CA TYR A 66 -3.27 -5.69 2.02
C TYR A 66 -4.61 -5.06 2.41
N ASN A 67 -4.75 -3.75 2.17
CA ASN A 67 -5.95 -2.99 2.48
C ASN A 67 -7.18 -3.54 1.76
N ALA A 68 -7.07 -3.87 0.47
CA ALA A 68 -8.14 -4.50 -0.30
C ALA A 68 -8.52 -5.87 0.29
N GLY A 69 -7.52 -6.68 0.68
CA GLY A 69 -7.72 -7.95 1.35
C GLY A 69 -8.49 -7.83 2.67
N THR A 70 -8.13 -6.84 3.50
CA THR A 70 -8.83 -6.55 4.77
C THR A 70 -10.29 -6.19 4.55
N VAL A 71 -10.60 -5.38 3.54
CA VAL A 71 -11.98 -5.03 3.17
C VAL A 71 -12.76 -6.27 2.70
N PHE A 72 -12.18 -7.09 1.82
CA PHE A 72 -12.83 -8.33 1.38
C PHE A 72 -13.03 -9.32 2.52
N LEU A 73 -12.10 -9.39 3.46
CA LEU A 73 -12.22 -10.23 4.65
C LEU A 73 -13.40 -9.77 5.50
N ALA A 74 -13.47 -8.47 5.83
CA ALA A 74 -14.52 -7.91 6.67
C ALA A 74 -15.92 -8.12 6.06
N PHE A 75 -16.09 -7.80 4.77
CA PHE A 75 -17.35 -8.08 4.08
C PHE A 75 -17.64 -9.58 3.97
N GLY A 76 -16.63 -10.40 3.68
CA GLY A 76 -16.77 -11.85 3.62
C GLY A 76 -17.28 -12.45 4.92
N VAL A 77 -16.77 -11.99 6.06
CA VAL A 77 -17.22 -12.38 7.40
C VAL A 77 -18.64 -11.88 7.66
N ALA A 78 -18.96 -10.62 7.36
CA ALA A 78 -20.31 -10.09 7.51
C ALA A 78 -21.36 -10.93 6.76
N PHE A 79 -21.06 -11.32 5.52
CA PHE A 79 -21.92 -12.18 4.70
C PHE A 79 -22.12 -13.58 5.28
N VAL A 80 -21.10 -14.16 5.92
CA VAL A 80 -21.21 -15.46 6.59
C VAL A 80 -22.07 -15.35 7.86
N LEU A 81 -21.97 -14.23 8.56
CA LEU A 81 -22.72 -14.01 9.80
C LEU A 81 -24.22 -13.83 9.58
N VAL A 82 -24.66 -13.39 8.39
CA VAL A 82 -26.08 -13.24 8.04
C VAL A 82 -26.86 -14.51 8.43
N PRO A 83 -27.79 -14.42 9.40
CA PRO A 83 -28.52 -15.58 9.86
C PRO A 83 -29.36 -16.17 8.73
N ARG A 84 -29.34 -17.50 8.62
CA ARG A 84 -30.19 -18.27 7.72
C ARG A 84 -31.12 -19.13 8.57
N GLY A 85 -32.43 -18.89 8.42
CA GLY A 85 -33.47 -19.54 9.22
C GLY A 85 -33.75 -18.84 10.56
N HIS A 86 -34.73 -19.38 11.29
CA HIS A 86 -35.05 -18.96 12.66
C HIS A 86 -34.30 -19.86 13.63
N ASN A 87 -33.37 -19.27 14.39
CA ASN A 87 -32.56 -19.91 15.41
C ASN A 87 -32.35 -18.94 16.57
N ASP A 88 -32.21 -19.44 17.79
CA ASP A 88 -32.14 -18.61 19.02
C ASP A 88 -30.95 -17.63 19.02
N LEU A 89 -29.93 -17.91 18.21
CA LEU A 89 -28.74 -17.07 18.03
C LEU A 89 -28.88 -16.02 16.92
N ALA A 90 -30.03 -15.95 16.22
CA ALA A 90 -30.23 -15.05 15.09
C ALA A 90 -30.04 -13.57 15.47
N VAL A 91 -30.52 -13.17 16.65
CA VAL A 91 -30.38 -11.78 17.15
C VAL A 91 -28.91 -11.42 17.33
N TRP A 92 -28.12 -12.29 17.96
CA TRP A 92 -26.69 -12.04 18.16
C TRP A 92 -25.91 -12.02 16.85
N ARG A 93 -26.28 -12.87 15.89
CA ARG A 93 -25.71 -12.86 14.54
C ARG A 93 -25.99 -11.56 13.79
N TRP A 94 -27.17 -10.97 13.94
CA TRP A 94 -27.48 -9.66 13.38
C TRP A 94 -26.62 -8.55 13.99
N PHE A 95 -26.44 -8.54 15.32
CA PHE A 95 -25.53 -7.59 15.96
C PHE A 95 -24.09 -7.75 15.44
N ALA A 96 -23.60 -8.99 15.34
CA ALA A 96 -22.28 -9.26 14.80
C ALA A 96 -22.16 -8.82 13.34
N THR A 97 -23.16 -9.11 12.49
CA THR A 97 -23.20 -8.63 11.09
C THR A 97 -23.17 -7.12 11.03
N ALA A 98 -23.98 -6.42 11.84
CA ALA A 98 -24.03 -4.96 11.85
C ALA A 98 -22.69 -4.36 12.27
N PHE A 99 -22.08 -4.90 13.33
CA PHE A 99 -20.78 -4.44 13.83
C PHE A 99 -19.65 -4.63 12.81
N VAL A 100 -19.55 -5.84 12.23
CA VAL A 100 -18.54 -6.12 11.20
C VAL A 100 -18.78 -5.29 9.94
N SER A 101 -20.05 -5.05 9.56
CA SER A 101 -20.36 -4.20 8.41
C SER A 101 -19.97 -2.74 8.66
N ALA A 102 -20.24 -2.21 9.86
CA ALA A 102 -19.85 -0.86 10.23
C ALA A 102 -18.32 -0.70 10.22
N PHE A 103 -17.59 -1.70 10.76
CA PHE A 103 -16.14 -1.76 10.68
C PHE A 103 -15.64 -1.78 9.23
N ALA A 104 -16.22 -2.64 8.37
CA ALA A 104 -15.84 -2.74 6.96
C ALA A 104 -16.03 -1.42 6.19
N VAL A 105 -17.14 -0.72 6.44
CA VAL A 105 -17.42 0.60 5.86
C VAL A 105 -16.43 1.64 6.37
N GLY A 106 -16.15 1.67 7.67
CA GLY A 106 -15.17 2.57 8.27
C GLY A 106 -13.78 2.38 7.67
N GLU A 107 -13.34 1.14 7.55
CA GLU A 107 -12.03 0.81 6.98
C GLU A 107 -11.94 1.17 5.51
N THR A 108 -13.00 0.89 4.74
CA THR A 108 -13.11 1.29 3.34
C THR A 108 -13.02 2.82 3.21
N ALA A 109 -13.76 3.57 4.02
CA ALA A 109 -13.72 5.03 4.02
C ALA A 109 -12.33 5.58 4.39
N TRP A 110 -11.66 4.98 5.38
CA TRP A 110 -10.30 5.35 5.78
C TRP A 110 -9.29 5.12 4.65
N ILE A 111 -9.36 3.96 3.99
CA ILE A 111 -8.48 3.60 2.87
C ILE A 111 -8.72 4.57 1.70
N LEU A 112 -9.98 4.84 1.34
CA LEU A 112 -10.30 5.80 0.28
C LEU A 112 -9.81 7.21 0.63
N ASN A 113 -10.05 7.68 1.85
CA ASN A 113 -9.59 9.00 2.28
C ASN A 113 -8.07 9.11 2.20
N THR A 114 -7.35 8.08 2.69
CA THR A 114 -5.89 8.04 2.63
C THR A 114 -5.39 8.05 1.19
N TYR A 115 -6.00 7.24 0.32
CA TYR A 115 -5.65 7.17 -1.10
C TYR A 115 -5.92 8.50 -1.83
N LEU A 116 -7.07 9.12 -1.59
CA LEU A 116 -7.42 10.42 -2.17
C LEU A 116 -6.48 11.53 -1.68
N ARG A 117 -6.20 11.59 -0.37
CA ARG A 117 -5.24 12.57 0.20
C ARG A 117 -3.86 12.40 -0.44
N TRP A 118 -3.42 11.17 -0.59
CA TRP A 118 -2.13 10.86 -1.20
C TRP A 118 -2.10 11.23 -2.70
N ARG A 119 -3.16 10.91 -3.45
CA ARG A 119 -3.29 11.31 -4.86
C ARG A 119 -3.29 12.83 -5.03
N HIS A 120 -4.01 13.56 -4.18
CA HIS A 120 -3.99 15.01 -4.17
C HIS A 120 -2.60 15.57 -3.84
N TRP A 121 -1.92 14.97 -2.87
CA TRP A 121 -0.54 15.32 -2.55
C TRP A 121 0.36 15.13 -3.76
N LEU A 122 0.37 13.96 -4.41
CA LEU A 122 1.18 13.71 -5.61
C LEU A 122 0.92 14.68 -6.77
N LEU A 123 -0.35 14.99 -7.05
CA LEU A 123 -0.70 15.96 -8.09
C LEU A 123 -0.15 17.36 -7.77
N ARG A 124 -0.14 17.74 -6.48
CA ARG A 124 0.47 18.99 -6.02
C ARG A 124 1.99 18.99 -6.15
N TYR A 125 2.66 17.86 -5.92
CA TYR A 125 4.12 17.78 -6.13
C TYR A 125 4.52 17.83 -7.60
N ARG A 126 3.73 17.21 -8.49
CA ARG A 126 3.98 17.26 -9.94
C ARG A 126 3.89 18.69 -10.50
N THR A 127 2.89 19.46 -10.07
CA THR A 127 2.74 20.87 -10.48
C THR A 127 3.88 21.74 -9.98
N ILE A 128 4.35 21.54 -8.74
CA ILE A 128 5.52 22.26 -8.20
C ILE A 128 6.80 21.93 -9.00
N ARG A 129 7.00 20.66 -9.37
CA ARG A 129 8.17 20.26 -10.16
C ARG A 129 8.15 20.86 -11.57
N ALA A 130 6.99 20.87 -12.24
CA ALA A 130 6.83 21.47 -13.55
C ALA A 130 7.09 23.00 -13.55
N HIS A 131 6.67 23.70 -12.49
CA HIS A 131 7.00 25.11 -12.34
C HIS A 131 8.49 25.38 -12.13
N ARG A 132 9.21 24.48 -11.43
CA ARG A 132 10.66 24.63 -11.23
C ARG A 132 11.45 24.40 -12.52
N SER A 133 11.08 23.40 -13.33
CA SER A 133 11.74 23.14 -14.62
C SER A 133 11.55 24.29 -15.61
N LEU A 134 10.37 24.93 -15.61
CA LEU A 134 10.13 26.10 -16.49
C LEU A 134 11.00 27.30 -16.08
N LYS A 135 11.19 27.54 -14.78
CA LYS A 135 12.08 28.60 -14.29
C LYS A 135 13.56 28.35 -14.61
N GLU A 136 14.01 27.12 -14.57
CA GLU A 136 15.40 26.76 -14.91
C GLU A 136 15.69 26.93 -16.42
N VAL A 137 14.70 26.67 -17.29
CA VAL A 137 14.81 26.93 -18.74
C VAL A 137 14.85 28.43 -19.02
N ASP A 138 13.94 29.22 -18.43
CA ASP A 138 13.93 30.68 -18.59
C ASP A 138 15.24 31.35 -18.11
N GLN A 139 15.93 30.77 -17.12
CA GLN A 139 17.22 31.28 -16.62
C GLN A 139 18.41 30.89 -17.50
N HIS A 140 18.28 29.90 -18.37
CA HIS A 140 19.34 29.48 -19.28
C HIS A 140 19.27 30.17 -20.64
N ASP A 141 18.11 30.73 -20.99
CA ASP A 141 17.82 31.45 -22.24
C ASP A 141 17.94 32.98 -22.11
N ALA A 142 18.31 33.51 -20.94
CA ALA A 142 18.54 34.94 -20.64
C ALA A 142 20.02 35.25 -20.43
#